data_AF-A0A973D1S5-F1
#
_entry.id   AF-A0A973D1S5-F1
#
_cell.length_a   1.000
_cell.length_b   1.000
_cell.length_c   1.000
_cell.angle_alpha   90.00
_cell.angle_beta   90.00
_cell.angle_gamma   90.00
#
_symmetry.space_group_name_H-M   'P 1'
#
loop_
_entity.id
_entity.type
_entity.pdbx_description
1 polymer ?
#
loop_
_entity_poly.entity_id
_entity_poly.type
_entity_poly.pdbx_seq_one_letter_code
_entity_poly.pdbx_strand_id
1 'polypeptide(L)'
;MATVALFTVMMDRCRESSAGSDYALQSCLVVLSTLIATSLAGFSAAAFGYAAHYGLAAVLCGIGLLLLFVNKENVISFRARNA
;
A
#
# COMPACT_ATOMS: atom_id res chain seq x y z
N MET A 1 -1.25 0.27 -12.85
CA MET A 1 -0.07 -0.62 -13.02
C MET A 1 0.72 -0.83 -11.72
N ALA A 2 0.73 0.11 -10.76
CA ALA A 2 1.41 -0.08 -9.46
C ALA A 2 0.88 -1.28 -8.62
N THR A 3 -0.41 -1.61 -8.76
CA THR A 3 -1.06 -2.71 -8.04
C THR A 3 -0.49 -4.08 -8.38
N VAL A 4 -0.07 -4.31 -9.63
CA VAL A 4 0.55 -5.59 -10.02
C VAL A 4 1.87 -5.78 -9.27
N ALA A 5 2.73 -4.76 -9.28
CA ALA A 5 4.00 -4.80 -8.55
C ALA A 5 3.79 -5.00 -7.04
N LEU A 6 2.78 -4.35 -6.46
CA LEU A 6 2.42 -4.54 -5.06
C LEU A 6 1.99 -5.98 -4.77
N PHE A 7 1.11 -6.57 -5.58
CA PHE A 7 0.65 -7.95 -5.39
C PHE A 7 1.75 -8.98 -5.60
N THR A 8 2.68 -8.75 -6.53
CA THR A 8 3.88 -9.58 -6.68
C THR A 8 4.72 -9.58 -5.40
N VAL A 9 4.99 -8.39 -4.83
CA VAL A 9 5.73 -8.31 -3.56
C VAL A 9 4.96 -8.94 -2.41
N MET A 10 3.63 -8.81 -2.37
CA MET A 10 2.79 -9.47 -1.34
C MET A 10 2.90 -11.00 -1.41
N MET A 11 2.92 -11.57 -2.62
CA MET A 11 3.12 -13.02 -2.83
C MET A 11 4.48 -13.49 -2.34
N ASP A 12 5.56 -12.73 -2.60
CA ASP A 12 6.91 -13.03 -2.09
C ASP A 12 6.99 -13.06 -0.55
N ARG A 13 6.03 -12.43 0.15
CA ARG A 13 5.96 -12.40 1.62
C ARG A 13 5.08 -13.47 2.23
N CYS A 14 4.36 -14.23 1.41
CA CYS A 14 3.49 -15.29 1.89
C CYS A 14 4.34 -16.51 2.29
N ARG A 15 4.07 -17.08 3.47
CA ARG A 15 4.76 -18.29 3.93
C ARG A 15 4.24 -19.50 3.16
N GLU A 16 5.13 -20.42 2.80
CA GLU A 16 4.78 -21.60 1.99
C GLU A 16 3.69 -22.47 2.64
N SER A 17 3.76 -22.65 3.98
CA SER A 17 2.79 -23.44 4.74
C SER A 17 1.37 -22.85 4.78
N SER A 18 1.21 -21.56 4.48
CA SER A 18 -0.07 -20.84 4.65
C SER A 18 -0.25 -19.72 3.63
N ALA A 19 0.27 -19.93 2.41
CA ALA A 19 0.39 -18.87 1.42
C ALA A 19 -0.98 -18.26 1.05
N GLY A 20 -2.02 -19.10 0.93
CA GLY A 20 -3.38 -18.66 0.62
C GLY A 20 -3.98 -17.78 1.71
N SER A 21 -3.82 -18.13 2.99
CA SER A 21 -4.37 -17.37 4.12
C SER A 21 -3.66 -16.03 4.31
N ASP A 22 -2.32 -16.02 4.21
CA ASP A 22 -1.51 -14.81 4.32
C ASP A 22 -1.87 -13.82 3.19
N TYR A 23 -1.99 -14.32 1.95
CA TYR A 23 -2.37 -13.49 0.82
C TYR A 23 -3.82 -12.98 0.93
N ALA A 24 -4.76 -13.82 1.39
CA ALA A 24 -6.15 -13.44 1.59
C ALA A 24 -6.26 -12.29 2.61
N LEU A 25 -5.56 -12.37 3.75
CA LEU A 25 -5.55 -11.28 4.73
C LEU A 25 -4.94 -10.00 4.13
N GLN A 26 -3.81 -10.10 3.44
CA GLN A 26 -3.17 -8.93 2.83
C GLN A 26 -4.07 -8.27 1.78
N SER A 27 -4.73 -9.05 0.91
CA SER A 27 -5.65 -8.53 -0.11
C SER A 27 -6.91 -7.90 0.52
N CYS A 28 -7.46 -8.50 1.57
CA CYS A 28 -8.55 -7.89 2.34
C CYS A 28 -8.17 -6.52 2.88
N LEU A 29 -6.96 -6.37 3.43
CA LEU A 29 -6.47 -5.09 3.92
C LEU A 29 -6.38 -4.04 2.80
N VAL A 30 -5.89 -4.41 1.62
CA VAL A 30 -5.83 -3.51 0.45
C VAL A 30 -7.23 -2.99 0.07
N VAL A 31 -8.23 -3.87 0.05
CA VAL A 31 -9.62 -3.50 -0.27
C VAL A 31 -10.20 -2.57 0.79
N LEU A 32 -10.03 -2.88 2.08
CA LEU A 32 -10.51 -2.04 3.17
C LEU A 32 -9.84 -0.66 3.17
N SER A 33 -8.53 -0.60 2.95
CA SER A 33 -7.81 0.67 2.82
C SER A 33 -8.33 1.51 1.66
N THR A 34 -8.60 0.86 0.51
CA THR A 34 -9.16 1.55 -0.67
C THR A 34 -10.56 2.09 -0.39
N LEU A 35 -11.39 1.31 0.31
CA LEU A 35 -12.74 1.72 0.70
C LEU A 35 -12.71 2.96 1.61
N ILE A 36 -11.87 2.95 2.64
CA ILE A 36 -11.72 4.07 3.58
C ILE A 36 -11.19 5.30 2.84
N ALA A 37 -10.13 5.13 2.04
CA ALA A 37 -9.52 6.22 1.28
C ALA A 37 -10.52 6.86 0.31
N THR A 38 -11.30 6.05 -0.43
CA THR A 38 -12.29 6.55 -1.39
C THR A 38 -13.45 7.23 -0.70
N SER A 39 -13.93 6.67 0.42
CA SER A 39 -15.00 7.28 1.23
C SER A 39 -14.58 8.65 1.78
N LEU A 40 -13.35 8.74 2.30
CA LEU A 40 -12.80 9.99 2.82
C LEU A 40 -12.50 11.00 1.70
N ALA A 41 -12.09 10.52 0.53
CA ALA A 41 -11.84 11.35 -0.64
C ALA A 41 -13.10 12.05 -1.13
N GLY A 42 -14.25 11.37 -1.16
CA GLY A 42 -15.53 11.97 -1.51
C GLY A 42 -15.92 13.12 -0.57
N PHE A 43 -15.73 12.93 0.74
CA PHE A 43 -15.99 13.98 1.73
C PHE A 43 -15.00 15.15 1.61
N SER A 44 -13.71 14.84 1.44
CA SER A 44 -12.63 15.83 1.31
C SER A 44 -12.80 16.71 0.06
N ALA A 45 -13.15 16.10 -1.09
CA ALA A 45 -13.41 16.84 -2.33
C ALA A 45 -14.64 17.74 -2.22
N ALA A 46 -15.70 17.29 -1.54
CA ALA A 46 -16.91 18.06 -1.33
C ALA A 46 -16.72 19.25 -0.35
N ALA A 47 -15.87 19.09 0.68
CA ALA A 47 -15.67 20.11 1.71
C ALA A 47 -14.55 21.12 1.40
N PHE A 48 -13.45 20.70 0.76
CA PHE A 48 -12.25 21.52 0.56
C PHE A 48 -11.94 21.85 -0.90
N GLY A 49 -12.70 21.28 -1.85
CA GLY A 49 -12.47 21.44 -3.29
C GLY A 49 -11.34 20.56 -3.83
N TYR A 50 -11.34 20.35 -5.15
CA TYR A 50 -10.43 19.41 -5.82
C TYR A 50 -8.95 19.78 -5.72
N ALA A 51 -8.60 21.08 -5.72
CA ALA A 51 -7.21 21.52 -5.66
C ALA A 51 -6.51 21.10 -4.36
N ALA A 52 -7.17 21.31 -3.22
CA ALA A 52 -6.65 20.90 -1.92
C ALA A 52 -6.62 19.36 -1.77
N HIS A 53 -7.64 18.66 -2.30
CA HIS A 53 -7.72 17.20 -2.25
C HIS A 53 -6.57 16.53 -3.01
N TYR A 54 -6.30 16.96 -4.25
CA TYR A 54 -5.18 16.42 -5.03
C TYR A 54 -3.82 16.82 -4.46
N GLY A 55 -3.69 18.03 -3.88
CA GLY A 55 -2.48 18.44 -3.16
C GLY A 55 -2.19 17.53 -1.96
N LEU A 56 -3.20 17.22 -1.16
CA LEU A 56 -3.08 16.30 -0.02
C LEU A 56 -2.72 14.87 -0.48
N ALA A 57 -3.35 14.39 -1.55
CA ALA A 57 -3.04 13.09 -2.14
C ALA A 57 -1.58 13.02 -2.61
N ALA A 58 -1.05 14.06 -3.23
CA ALA A 58 0.34 14.14 -3.66
C ALA A 58 1.32 14.06 -2.46
N VAL A 59 1.03 14.78 -1.38
CA VAL A 59 1.83 14.73 -0.13
C VAL A 59 1.80 13.33 0.48
N LEU A 60 0.62 12.71 0.57
CA LEU A 60 0.47 11.34 1.09
C LEU A 60 1.24 10.31 0.25
N CYS A 61 1.20 10.42 -1.08
CA CYS A 61 2.02 9.59 -1.97
C CYS A 61 3.52 9.79 -1.72
N GLY A 62 3.96 11.05 -1.54
CA GLY A 62 5.34 11.38 -1.21
C GLY A 62 5.80 10.77 0.12
N ILE A 63 4.95 10.82 1.15
CA ILE A 63 5.22 10.19 2.46
C ILE A 63 5.36 8.67 2.30
N GLY A 64 4.46 8.03 1.55
CA GLY A 64 4.55 6.58 1.29
C GLY A 64 5.86 6.19 0.61
N LEU A 65 6.32 7.00 -0.35
CA LEU A 65 7.62 6.79 -1.00
C LEU A 65 8.79 6.98 -0.03
N LEU A 66 8.74 8.02 0.81
CA LEU A 66 9.74 8.28 1.85
C LEU A 66 9.86 7.12 2.84
N LEU A 67 8.74 6.60 3.33
CA LEU A 67 8.72 5.45 4.24
C LEU A 67 9.33 4.20 3.59
N LEU A 68 9.04 3.97 2.31
CA LEU A 68 9.65 2.87 1.56
C LEU A 68 11.18 3.04 1.46
N PHE A 69 11.66 4.25 1.18
CA PHE A 69 13.09 4.55 1.10
C PHE A 69 13.80 4.40 2.44
N VAL A 70 13.20 4.87 3.53
CA VAL A 70 13.75 4.74 4.90
C VAL A 70 13.82 3.27 5.30
N ASN A 71 12.79 2.49 5.01
CA ASN A 71 12.73 1.07 5.36
C ASN A 71 13.36 0.15 4.30
N LYS A 72 14.13 0.69 3.33
CA LYS A 72 14.72 -0.10 2.24
C LYS A 72 15.56 -1.27 2.77
N GLU A 73 16.25 -1.08 3.90
CA GLU A 73 17.14 -2.09 4.47
C GLU A 73 16.36 -3.28 5.02
N ASN A 74 15.19 -3.05 5.62
CA ASN A 74 14.27 -4.13 6.04
C ASN A 74 13.68 -4.89 4.84
N VAL A 75 13.39 -4.18 3.74
CA VAL A 75 12.83 -4.79 2.53
C VAL A 75 13.87 -5.65 1.81
N ILE A 76 15.14 -5.21 1.76
CA ILE A 76 16.25 -5.91 1.11
C ILE A 76 16.75 -7.07 1.99
N SER A 77 16.88 -6.87 3.30
CA SER A 77 17.31 -7.91 4.27
C SER A 77 16.39 -9.13 4.27
N PHE A 78 15.07 -8.93 4.13
CA PHE A 78 14.13 -10.05 4.00
C PHE A 78 14.40 -10.90 2.75
N ARG A 79 14.73 -10.28 1.61
CA ARG A 79 15.03 -11.01 0.38
C ARG A 79 16.33 -11.81 0.47
N ALA A 80 17.32 -11.33 1.22
CA ALA A 80 18.58 -12.04 1.45
C ALA A 80 18.45 -13.24 2.41
N ARG A 81 17.39 -13.32 3.22
CA ARG A 81 17.11 -14.48 4.11
C ARG A 81 16.29 -15.59 3.44
N ASN A 82 15.61 -15.28 2.33
CA ASN A 82 14.70 -16.17 1.61
C ASN A 82 15.20 -16.55 0.19
N ALA A 83 16.41 -16.12 -0.18
CA ALA A 83 17.13 -16.54 -1.39
C ALA A 83 18.25 -17.52 -1.02
#